data_AF-A0A7J9PEQ0-F1
#
_entry.id   AF-A0A7J9PEQ0-F1
#
_cell.length_a   1.000
_cell.length_b   1.000
_cell.length_c   1.000
_cell.angle_alpha   90.00
_cell.angle_beta   90.00
_cell.angle_gamma   90.00
#
_symmetry.space_group_name_H-M   'P 1'
#
loop_
_entity.id
_entity.type
_entity.pdbx_description
1 polymer ?
#
loop_
_entity_poly.entity_id
_entity_poly.type
_entity_poly.pdbx_seq_one_letter_code
_entity_poly.pdbx_strand_id
1 'polypeptide(L)'
;MKRLLILAIIALSMLVSVSAEMDYNNSDYYGVINEPGTYVLSEDIISPKWGGILINTSNVVLDGDNHHIICNNGSEETYGVDIYPDGHPIENITIKNAIFKNWTSAIYSDDDSKNVTIRNCEFENNTYFLDSYGIEIYFYLNTIHENQSAESYAPLASPKLVYTYGGTEYTYRLGNYYYGYEGTDTEDEGVYSGVYELDSTTDLYALIKTPENYIITETLYPEVDSEYGALITDIFALTSDPENYVITDAPVTTTPTTTTRSGGSGRSYDSDISDEIDSKVIKNFVSSAVVIFGNEIDQQYAEELRERIQNAENYKISGNAVIVGGPLSNGFAREYNDQFEMPISNDYPGE
;
A
#
# COMPACT_ATOMS: atom_id res chain seq x y z
N MET A 1 35.18 6.38 28.44
CA MET A 1 33.95 6.21 29.24
C MET A 1 33.20 7.53 29.32
N LYS A 2 32.33 7.80 28.36
CA LYS A 2 31.20 8.74 28.46
C LYS A 2 30.13 8.17 27.54
N ARG A 3 29.13 7.50 28.13
CA ARG A 3 27.93 7.05 27.43
C ARG A 3 27.09 8.30 27.17
N LEU A 4 26.97 8.73 25.91
CA LEU A 4 25.91 9.63 25.52
C LEU A 4 24.62 8.80 25.45
N LEU A 5 23.74 9.07 26.40
CA LEU A 5 22.36 8.62 26.38
C LEU A 5 21.64 9.51 25.35
N ILE A 6 21.43 9.01 24.13
CA ILE A 6 20.47 9.63 23.21
C ILE A 6 19.10 9.27 23.78
N LEU A 7 18.43 10.26 24.39
CA LEU A 7 17.01 10.18 24.67
C LEU A 7 16.30 10.11 23.31
N ALA A 8 16.01 8.90 22.84
CA ALA A 8 14.83 8.70 22.02
C ALA A 8 13.65 9.02 22.92
N ILE A 9 13.04 10.19 22.73
CA ILE A 9 11.68 10.44 23.17
C ILE A 9 10.81 9.57 22.25
N ILE A 10 10.80 8.27 22.52
CA ILE A 10 9.63 7.46 22.22
C ILE A 10 8.61 8.04 23.20
N ALA A 11 7.72 8.90 22.68
CA ALA A 11 6.47 9.18 23.35
C ALA A 11 5.70 7.85 23.39
N LEU A 12 6.10 6.99 24.33
CA LEU A 12 5.28 5.94 24.86
C LEU A 12 4.20 6.68 25.63
N SER A 13 3.23 7.24 24.89
CA SER A 13 2.00 7.72 25.47
C SER A 13 1.41 6.49 26.15
N MET A 14 1.53 6.48 27.47
CA MET A 14 0.74 5.61 28.30
C MET A 14 -0.71 5.93 27.93
N LEU A 15 -1.33 5.04 27.14
CA LEU A 15 -2.76 4.96 26.91
C LEU A 15 -3.42 4.77 28.28
N VAL A 16 -3.59 5.86 29.01
CA VAL A 16 -4.79 6.03 29.81
C VAL A 16 -5.87 6.18 28.75
N SER A 17 -6.45 5.06 28.33
CA SER A 17 -7.64 5.03 27.47
C SER A 17 -8.79 5.63 28.27
N VAL A 18 -8.84 6.95 28.34
CA VAL A 18 -10.11 7.63 28.56
C VAL A 18 -10.87 7.38 27.26
N SER A 19 -11.81 6.45 27.28
CA SER A 19 -12.72 6.24 26.16
C SER A 19 -13.40 7.57 25.88
N ALA A 20 -13.11 8.16 24.73
CA ALA A 20 -13.86 9.32 24.30
C ALA A 20 -15.29 8.86 23.96
N GLU A 21 -16.29 9.64 24.36
CA GLU A 21 -17.69 9.34 24.07
C GLU A 21 -18.15 10.17 22.87
N MET A 22 -18.93 9.56 21.98
CA MET A 22 -19.55 10.28 20.87
C MET A 22 -20.67 11.21 21.37
N ASP A 23 -20.88 12.33 20.70
CA ASP A 23 -22.09 13.14 20.90
C ASP A 23 -23.25 12.58 20.08
N TYR A 24 -24.33 12.21 20.76
CA TYR A 24 -25.55 11.66 20.14
C TYR A 24 -26.64 12.71 19.89
N ASN A 25 -26.39 13.98 20.22
CA ASN A 25 -27.37 15.08 20.11
C ASN A 25 -27.34 15.78 18.75
N ASN A 26 -27.21 15.02 17.66
CA ASN A 26 -27.23 15.54 16.30
C ASN A 26 -28.52 15.09 15.56
N SER A 27 -29.08 15.90 14.66
CA SER A 27 -30.28 15.53 13.89
C SER A 27 -30.01 14.59 12.73
N ASP A 28 -28.81 14.67 12.16
CA ASP A 28 -28.46 14.11 10.86
C ASP A 28 -27.58 12.86 11.00
N TYR A 29 -26.80 12.76 12.09
CA TYR A 29 -25.89 11.64 12.38
C TYR A 29 -26.24 10.92 13.68
N TYR A 30 -26.07 9.60 13.74
CA TYR A 30 -26.31 8.82 14.96
C TYR A 30 -25.35 9.25 16.07
N GLY A 31 -24.05 9.33 15.75
CA GLY A 31 -23.01 9.84 16.64
C GLY A 31 -22.09 10.85 15.95
N VAL A 32 -21.48 11.74 16.74
CA VAL A 32 -20.52 12.75 16.27
C VAL A 32 -19.23 12.63 17.08
N ILE A 33 -18.11 12.60 16.38
CA ILE A 33 -16.74 12.66 16.91
C ILE A 33 -16.15 14.00 16.51
N ASN A 34 -16.07 14.90 17.49
CA ASN A 34 -15.56 16.27 17.33
C ASN A 34 -14.34 16.59 18.19
N GLU A 35 -13.85 15.63 18.96
CA GLU A 35 -12.59 15.72 19.70
C GLU A 35 -11.65 14.57 19.32
N PRO A 36 -10.33 14.79 19.35
CA PRO A 36 -9.34 13.73 19.16
C PRO A 36 -9.50 12.60 20.19
N GLY A 37 -9.26 11.35 19.78
CA GLY A 37 -9.30 10.24 20.72
C GLY A 37 -9.54 8.87 20.11
N THR A 38 -9.70 7.88 20.97
CA THR A 38 -10.11 6.53 20.61
C THR A 38 -11.53 6.27 21.06
N TYR A 39 -12.36 5.85 20.12
CA TYR A 39 -13.77 5.55 20.25
C TYR A 39 -13.96 4.08 19.92
N VAL A 40 -14.51 3.33 20.87
CA VAL A 40 -14.78 1.89 20.71
C VAL A 40 -16.28 1.68 20.78
N LEU A 41 -16.88 1.07 19.76
CA LEU A 41 -18.30 0.72 19.82
C LEU A 41 -18.52 -0.37 20.85
N SER A 42 -19.57 -0.23 21.65
CA SER A 42 -20.00 -1.24 22.63
C SER A 42 -21.24 -2.02 22.18
N GLU A 43 -21.87 -1.59 21.10
CA GLU A 43 -23.06 -2.17 20.52
C GLU A 43 -23.18 -1.79 19.05
N ASP A 44 -24.05 -2.52 18.34
CA ASP A 44 -24.38 -2.22 16.95
C ASP A 44 -25.11 -0.87 16.83
N ILE A 45 -24.76 -0.10 15.81
CA ILE A 45 -25.48 1.11 15.41
C ILE A 45 -26.49 0.74 14.34
N ILE A 46 -27.75 1.03 14.61
CA ILE A 46 -28.85 0.97 13.63
C ILE A 46 -29.32 2.41 13.44
N SER A 47 -28.78 3.11 12.45
CA SER A 47 -29.03 4.54 12.27
C SER A 47 -30.31 4.78 11.47
N PRO A 48 -31.35 5.43 12.04
CA PRO A 48 -32.49 5.91 11.27
C PRO A 48 -32.21 7.27 10.59
N LYS A 49 -31.00 7.82 10.75
CA LYS A 49 -30.62 9.16 10.30
C LYS A 49 -29.86 9.09 8.98
N TRP A 50 -29.46 10.24 8.45
CA TRP A 50 -28.76 10.33 7.17
C TRP A 50 -27.35 9.73 7.27
N GLY A 51 -26.67 9.96 8.40
CA GLY A 51 -25.38 9.38 8.70
C GLY A 51 -25.38 8.45 9.92
N GLY A 52 -24.44 7.51 9.94
CA GLY A 52 -24.07 6.73 11.11
C GLY A 52 -23.21 7.59 12.03
N ILE A 53 -21.95 7.78 11.69
CA ILE A 53 -21.00 8.55 12.50
C ILE A 53 -20.40 9.70 11.69
N LEU A 54 -20.44 10.91 12.22
CA LEU A 54 -19.67 12.04 11.70
C LEU A 54 -18.32 12.13 12.41
N ILE A 55 -17.25 12.29 11.66
CA ILE A 55 -15.91 12.64 12.16
C ILE A 55 -15.51 13.98 11.56
N ASN A 56 -15.38 15.01 12.40
CA ASN A 56 -15.01 16.37 11.97
C ASN A 56 -13.80 16.93 12.73
N THR A 57 -12.88 16.05 13.13
CA THR A 57 -11.69 16.38 13.92
C THR A 57 -10.53 15.43 13.59
N SER A 58 -9.31 15.84 13.88
CA SER A 58 -8.08 15.06 13.61
C SER A 58 -7.74 14.08 14.75
N ASN A 59 -6.83 13.13 14.47
CA ASN A 59 -6.27 12.19 15.44
C ASN A 59 -7.34 11.30 16.10
N VAL A 60 -8.16 10.68 15.26
CA VAL A 60 -9.28 9.83 15.66
C VAL A 60 -8.98 8.37 15.35
N VAL A 61 -9.28 7.49 16.31
CA VAL A 61 -9.40 6.05 16.08
C VAL A 61 -10.82 5.64 16.40
N LEU A 62 -11.57 5.25 15.37
CA LEU A 62 -12.85 4.56 15.51
C LEU A 62 -12.62 3.05 15.39
N ASP A 63 -12.81 2.33 16.49
CA ASP A 63 -12.77 0.88 16.57
C ASP A 63 -14.19 0.34 16.69
N GLY A 64 -14.65 -0.37 15.68
CA GLY A 64 -15.97 -0.98 15.71
C GLY A 64 -16.09 -2.15 16.67
N ASP A 65 -14.97 -2.74 17.14
CA ASP A 65 -14.97 -3.97 17.97
C ASP A 65 -15.85 -5.10 17.39
N ASN A 66 -15.89 -5.19 16.05
CA ASN A 66 -16.72 -6.08 15.24
C ASN A 66 -18.24 -5.81 15.33
N HIS A 67 -18.64 -4.64 15.82
CA HIS A 67 -20.02 -4.18 15.76
C HIS A 67 -20.42 -3.69 14.38
N HIS A 68 -21.73 -3.76 14.14
CA HIS A 68 -22.34 -3.33 12.90
C HIS A 68 -22.67 -1.84 12.92
N ILE A 69 -22.51 -1.18 11.78
CA ILE A 69 -23.02 0.17 11.48
C ILE A 69 -23.97 0.01 10.30
N ILE A 70 -25.27 0.02 10.58
CA ILE A 70 -26.33 -0.34 9.64
C ILE A 70 -27.19 0.88 9.32
N CYS A 71 -27.37 1.15 8.03
CA CYS A 71 -28.36 2.11 7.57
C CYS A 71 -29.77 1.54 7.77
N ASN A 72 -30.62 2.30 8.46
CA ASN A 72 -32.07 2.08 8.55
C ASN A 72 -32.81 3.35 8.10
N ASN A 73 -32.24 4.02 7.10
CA ASN A 73 -32.80 5.19 6.44
C ASN A 73 -33.00 4.86 4.96
N GLY A 74 -34.18 5.16 4.42
CA GLY A 74 -34.52 4.88 3.02
C GLY A 74 -34.11 5.98 2.04
N SER A 75 -33.28 6.93 2.47
CA SER A 75 -32.74 8.02 1.64
C SER A 75 -31.76 7.47 0.59
N GLU A 76 -31.69 8.17 -0.54
CA GLU A 76 -30.78 7.84 -1.65
C GLU A 76 -29.32 8.27 -1.35
N GLU A 77 -29.12 9.13 -0.35
CA GLU A 77 -27.82 9.67 0.05
C GLU A 77 -27.65 9.47 1.56
N THR A 78 -26.81 8.49 1.94
CA THR A 78 -26.56 8.09 3.33
C THR A 78 -25.11 7.65 3.54
N TYR A 79 -24.57 7.94 4.73
CA TYR A 79 -23.15 7.73 5.05
C TYR A 79 -22.94 6.88 6.30
N GLY A 80 -22.21 5.77 6.21
CA GLY A 80 -21.91 4.94 7.39
C GLY A 80 -20.98 5.67 8.36
N VAL A 81 -19.82 6.07 7.87
CA VAL A 81 -18.96 7.09 8.46
C VAL A 81 -18.77 8.21 7.46
N ASP A 82 -19.01 9.43 7.91
CA ASP A 82 -18.80 10.66 7.15
C ASP A 82 -17.60 11.41 7.75
N ILE A 83 -16.50 11.48 6.99
CA ILE A 83 -15.31 12.24 7.34
C ILE A 83 -15.43 13.60 6.68
N TYR A 84 -16.02 14.55 7.42
CA TYR A 84 -16.35 15.87 6.91
C TYR A 84 -15.61 16.97 7.69
N PRO A 85 -14.59 17.59 7.10
CA PRO A 85 -13.85 18.71 7.67
C PRO A 85 -14.74 19.97 7.64
N ASP A 86 -15.26 20.42 8.79
CA ASP A 86 -16.12 21.62 8.88
C ASP A 86 -15.30 22.92 8.72
N GLY A 87 -14.89 23.21 7.48
CA GLY A 87 -14.17 24.43 7.09
C GLY A 87 -12.69 24.47 7.49
N HIS A 88 -12.10 23.33 7.84
CA HIS A 88 -10.67 23.21 8.14
C HIS A 88 -10.17 21.78 7.84
N PRO A 89 -8.95 21.60 7.31
CA PRO A 89 -8.42 20.27 7.04
C PRO A 89 -8.31 19.41 8.30
N ILE A 90 -8.63 18.12 8.18
CA ILE A 90 -8.47 17.13 9.25
C ILE A 90 -7.60 15.96 8.80
N GLU A 91 -6.88 15.37 9.75
CA GLU A 91 -5.90 14.33 9.45
C GLU A 91 -5.77 13.26 10.52
N ASN A 92 -5.10 12.16 10.18
CA ASN A 92 -4.76 11.07 11.08
C ASN A 92 -6.00 10.37 11.64
N ILE A 93 -6.83 9.84 10.74
CA ILE A 93 -8.08 9.15 11.09
C ILE A 93 -7.89 7.66 10.82
N THR A 94 -8.26 6.81 11.77
CA THR A 94 -8.27 5.35 11.59
C THR A 94 -9.66 4.81 11.88
N ILE A 95 -10.23 4.08 10.93
CA ILE A 95 -11.48 3.33 11.08
C ILE A 95 -11.13 1.85 10.96
N LYS A 96 -11.50 1.04 11.97
CA LYS A 96 -11.17 -0.39 11.96
C LYS A 96 -12.19 -1.27 12.65
N ASN A 97 -12.14 -2.56 12.32
CA ASN A 97 -12.91 -3.62 12.98
C ASN A 97 -14.42 -3.33 13.00
N ALA A 98 -14.98 -2.79 11.93
CA ALA A 98 -16.40 -2.45 11.84
C ALA A 98 -17.06 -3.14 10.65
N ILE A 99 -18.36 -3.42 10.76
CA ILE A 99 -19.15 -4.06 9.70
C ILE A 99 -20.19 -3.05 9.17
N PHE A 100 -20.06 -2.62 7.92
CA PHE A 100 -20.89 -1.60 7.29
C PHE A 100 -21.96 -2.21 6.38
N LYS A 101 -23.22 -1.84 6.61
CA LYS A 101 -24.35 -2.39 5.83
C LYS A 101 -25.37 -1.35 5.37
N ASN A 102 -25.82 -1.53 4.12
CA ASN A 102 -26.96 -0.82 3.51
C ASN A 102 -26.79 0.70 3.33
N TRP A 103 -25.56 1.20 3.25
CA TRP A 103 -25.29 2.62 3.03
C TRP A 103 -25.20 2.97 1.55
N THR A 104 -25.50 4.22 1.19
CA THR A 104 -25.10 4.73 -0.13
C THR A 104 -23.57 4.75 -0.20
N SER A 105 -22.92 5.42 0.75
CA SER A 105 -21.46 5.34 0.92
C SER A 105 -21.16 4.84 2.33
N ALA A 106 -20.59 3.65 2.46
CA ALA A 106 -20.24 3.10 3.76
C ALA A 106 -19.23 3.98 4.49
N ILE A 107 -18.25 4.50 3.75
CA ILE A 107 -17.30 5.50 4.21
C ILE A 107 -17.23 6.59 3.15
N TYR A 108 -17.51 7.82 3.57
CA TYR A 108 -17.31 9.02 2.77
C TYR A 108 -16.15 9.84 3.35
N SER A 109 -15.25 10.32 2.49
CA SER A 109 -14.12 11.16 2.88
C SER A 109 -13.97 12.35 1.95
N ASP A 110 -14.17 13.55 2.50
CA ASP A 110 -14.10 14.81 1.76
C ASP A 110 -12.66 15.18 1.35
N ASP A 111 -12.48 16.13 0.44
CA ASP A 111 -11.19 16.48 -0.17
C ASP A 111 -10.19 17.14 0.80
N ASP A 112 -10.70 17.77 1.86
CA ASP A 112 -9.90 18.36 2.94
C ASP A 112 -9.48 17.34 4.03
N SER A 113 -9.69 16.03 3.80
CA SER A 113 -9.23 14.95 4.68
C SER A 113 -7.90 14.35 4.23
N LYS A 114 -7.03 14.04 5.20
CA LYS A 114 -5.67 13.52 4.95
C LYS A 114 -5.31 12.35 5.87
N ASN A 115 -4.50 11.41 5.37
CA ASN A 115 -3.96 10.30 6.17
C ASN A 115 -5.07 9.52 6.89
N VAL A 116 -6.00 8.99 6.09
CA VAL A 116 -7.12 8.19 6.56
C VAL A 116 -6.81 6.72 6.33
N THR A 117 -6.85 5.91 7.39
CA THR A 117 -6.64 4.47 7.34
C THR A 117 -7.95 3.73 7.61
N ILE A 118 -8.38 2.89 6.69
CA ILE A 118 -9.53 2.00 6.82
C ILE A 118 -9.05 0.56 6.69
N ARG A 119 -9.22 -0.23 7.76
CA ARG A 119 -8.74 -1.61 7.76
C ARG A 119 -9.52 -2.56 8.65
N ASN A 120 -9.47 -3.85 8.34
CA ASN A 120 -10.18 -4.90 9.08
C ASN A 120 -11.70 -4.63 9.16
N CYS A 121 -12.26 -3.98 8.15
CA CYS A 121 -13.70 -3.74 8.06
C CYS A 121 -14.34 -4.71 7.07
N GLU A 122 -15.64 -4.95 7.24
CA GLU A 122 -16.44 -5.76 6.32
C GLU A 122 -17.56 -4.90 5.73
N PHE A 123 -17.76 -4.98 4.42
CA PHE A 123 -18.71 -4.15 3.69
C PHE A 123 -19.72 -5.02 2.96
N GLU A 124 -21.01 -4.84 3.26
CA GLU A 124 -22.10 -5.64 2.69
C GLU A 124 -23.28 -4.76 2.24
N ASN A 125 -23.76 -4.96 1.02
CA ASN A 125 -24.96 -4.30 0.48
C ASN A 125 -24.91 -2.76 0.50
N ASN A 126 -23.74 -2.15 0.33
CA ASN A 126 -23.61 -0.71 0.14
C ASN A 126 -23.59 -0.37 -1.35
N THR A 127 -23.92 0.86 -1.75
CA THR A 127 -23.67 1.27 -3.15
C THR A 127 -22.16 1.44 -3.37
N TYR A 128 -21.51 2.17 -2.46
CA TYR A 128 -20.08 2.36 -2.39
C TYR A 128 -19.54 1.88 -1.05
N PHE A 129 -18.51 1.04 -1.06
CA PHE A 129 -17.79 0.70 0.18
C PHE A 129 -16.81 1.82 0.58
N LEU A 130 -16.36 2.61 -0.40
CA LEU A 130 -15.54 3.80 -0.20
C LEU A 130 -15.89 4.85 -1.26
N ASP A 131 -16.13 6.07 -0.82
CA ASP A 131 -16.30 7.25 -1.67
C ASP A 131 -15.40 8.36 -1.11
N SER A 132 -14.23 8.55 -1.70
CA SER A 132 -13.16 9.33 -1.07
C SER A 132 -12.45 10.26 -2.04
N TYR A 133 -12.44 11.54 -1.67
CA TYR A 133 -11.74 12.63 -2.35
C TYR A 133 -10.48 13.09 -1.59
N GLY A 134 -10.31 12.61 -0.36
CA GLY A 134 -9.13 12.88 0.47
C GLY A 134 -7.83 12.34 -0.10
N ILE A 135 -6.72 12.87 0.38
CA ILE A 135 -5.36 12.44 0.00
C ILE A 135 -4.77 11.50 1.06
N GLU A 136 -3.84 10.65 0.64
CA GLU A 136 -3.18 9.68 1.54
C GLU A 136 -4.18 8.73 2.23
N ILE A 137 -5.06 8.13 1.42
CA ILE A 137 -6.02 7.13 1.89
C ILE A 137 -5.38 5.75 1.84
N TYR A 138 -5.39 5.05 2.96
CA TYR A 138 -4.98 3.65 3.06
C TYR A 138 -6.21 2.78 3.30
N PHE A 139 -6.55 1.93 2.33
CA PHE A 139 -7.72 1.06 2.38
C PHE A 139 -7.29 -0.39 2.13
N TYR A 140 -7.13 -1.17 3.19
CA TYR A 140 -6.52 -2.51 3.12
C TYR A 140 -7.00 -3.44 4.22
N LEU A 141 -6.81 -4.75 4.04
CA LEU A 141 -7.28 -5.80 4.95
C LEU A 141 -8.79 -5.70 5.22
N ASN A 142 -9.57 -5.25 4.24
CA ASN A 142 -11.02 -5.25 4.32
C ASN A 142 -11.62 -6.43 3.56
N THR A 143 -12.82 -6.83 3.95
CA THR A 143 -13.63 -7.84 3.26
C THR A 143 -14.76 -7.14 2.52
N ILE A 144 -14.77 -7.27 1.19
CA ILE A 144 -15.74 -6.62 0.30
C ILE A 144 -16.65 -7.68 -0.31
N HIS A 145 -17.95 -7.61 -0.01
CA HIS A 145 -18.97 -8.45 -0.66
C HIS A 145 -19.30 -7.95 -2.06
N GLU A 146 -19.90 -8.83 -2.87
CA GLU A 146 -20.24 -8.56 -4.28
C GLU A 146 -21.16 -7.34 -4.47
N ASN A 147 -21.14 -6.76 -5.68
CA ASN A 147 -22.06 -5.71 -6.14
C ASN A 147 -21.95 -4.37 -5.40
N GLN A 148 -20.73 -3.96 -5.06
CA GLN A 148 -20.43 -2.66 -4.45
C GLN A 148 -19.27 -2.02 -5.23
N SER A 149 -19.29 -0.70 -5.37
CA SER A 149 -18.25 0.06 -6.07
C SER A 149 -17.37 0.84 -5.08
N ALA A 150 -16.32 1.47 -5.60
CA ALA A 150 -15.58 2.49 -4.88
C ALA A 150 -15.12 3.60 -5.80
N GLU A 151 -15.08 4.80 -5.23
CA GLU A 151 -14.54 6.00 -5.84
C GLU A 151 -13.37 6.50 -4.98
N SER A 152 -12.20 6.59 -5.59
CA SER A 152 -11.01 7.11 -4.92
C SER A 152 -10.01 7.65 -5.93
N TYR A 153 -9.35 8.76 -5.59
CA TYR A 153 -8.23 9.29 -6.39
C TYR A 153 -6.94 8.49 -6.24
N ALA A 154 -6.86 7.62 -5.24
CA ALA A 154 -5.71 6.76 -5.00
C ALA A 154 -6.08 5.27 -5.17
N PRO A 155 -5.13 4.41 -5.55
CA PRO A 155 -5.30 2.97 -5.47
C PRO A 155 -5.59 2.53 -4.03
N LEU A 156 -6.40 1.48 -3.89
CA LEU A 156 -6.74 0.89 -2.60
C LEU A 156 -5.60 -0.02 -2.14
N ALA A 157 -4.81 0.46 -1.19
CA ALA A 157 -3.67 -0.29 -0.67
C ALA A 157 -3.28 0.14 0.74
N SER A 158 -2.48 -0.70 1.38
CA SER A 158 -1.78 -0.36 2.62
C SER A 158 -0.56 0.52 2.36
N PRO A 159 -0.02 1.20 3.40
CA PRO A 159 1.40 1.54 3.41
C PRO A 159 2.25 0.26 3.28
N LYS A 160 3.57 0.36 3.20
CA LYS A 160 4.38 -0.88 3.25
C LYS A 160 4.21 -1.53 4.63
N LEU A 161 4.01 -2.83 4.68
CA LEU A 161 3.79 -3.60 5.92
C LEU A 161 4.86 -4.68 6.04
N VAL A 162 5.21 -5.01 7.28
CA VAL A 162 5.78 -6.31 7.62
C VAL A 162 4.64 -7.17 8.16
N TYR A 163 4.42 -8.33 7.56
CA TYR A 163 3.33 -9.22 7.94
C TYR A 163 3.70 -10.69 7.82
N THR A 164 3.00 -11.54 8.57
CA THR A 164 3.09 -12.98 8.44
C THR A 164 1.87 -13.51 7.68
N TYR A 165 2.11 -14.34 6.65
CA TYR A 165 1.09 -15.10 5.93
C TYR A 165 1.56 -16.54 5.77
N GLY A 166 0.72 -17.52 6.09
CA GLY A 166 1.10 -18.95 6.03
C GLY A 166 2.29 -19.34 6.93
N GLY A 167 2.65 -18.50 7.91
CA GLY A 167 3.81 -18.70 8.78
C GLY A 167 5.13 -18.11 8.25
N THR A 168 5.12 -17.52 7.05
CA THR A 168 6.27 -16.82 6.46
C THR A 168 6.09 -15.31 6.63
N GLU A 169 7.18 -14.60 6.93
CA GLU A 169 7.21 -13.14 7.02
C GLU A 169 7.49 -12.52 5.64
N TYR A 170 6.75 -11.46 5.33
CA TYR A 170 6.87 -10.68 4.10
C TYR A 170 6.97 -9.19 4.44
N THR A 171 7.63 -8.42 3.58
CA THR A 171 7.69 -6.96 3.67
C THR A 171 7.14 -6.35 2.38
N TYR A 172 5.81 -6.20 2.32
CA TYR A 172 5.09 -5.85 1.10
C TYR A 172 3.83 -5.02 1.38
N ARG A 173 3.07 -4.66 0.34
CA ARG A 173 1.76 -4.00 0.48
C ARG A 173 0.64 -5.04 0.42
N LEU A 174 -0.46 -4.72 1.10
CA LEU A 174 -1.68 -5.51 1.11
C LEU A 174 -2.85 -4.65 0.64
N GLY A 175 -3.76 -5.25 -0.10
CA GLY A 175 -5.03 -4.67 -0.52
C GLY A 175 -6.17 -5.29 0.27
N ASN A 176 -7.25 -5.61 -0.43
CA ASN A 176 -8.51 -6.06 0.15
C ASN A 176 -8.90 -7.46 -0.37
N TYR A 177 -9.74 -8.15 0.39
CA TYR A 177 -10.34 -9.41 -0.04
C TYR A 177 -11.70 -9.14 -0.69
N TYR A 178 -11.88 -9.62 -1.93
CA TYR A 178 -13.12 -9.48 -2.68
C TYR A 178 -13.81 -10.84 -2.81
N TYR A 179 -15.08 -10.92 -2.38
CA TYR A 179 -15.85 -12.15 -2.50
C TYR A 179 -15.97 -12.59 -3.96
N GLY A 180 -15.64 -13.86 -4.22
CA GLY A 180 -15.75 -14.45 -5.55
C GLY A 180 -14.63 -14.05 -6.53
N TYR A 181 -13.70 -13.19 -6.13
CA TYR A 181 -12.54 -12.88 -6.96
C TYR A 181 -11.50 -14.00 -6.89
N GLU A 182 -11.28 -14.64 -8.03
CA GLU A 182 -10.17 -15.57 -8.25
C GLU A 182 -9.25 -14.89 -9.26
N GLY A 183 -8.22 -14.19 -8.77
CA GLY A 183 -7.27 -13.45 -9.62
C GLY A 183 -6.53 -14.31 -10.64
N THR A 184 -5.63 -13.70 -11.40
CA THR A 184 -4.95 -14.35 -12.54
C THR A 184 -3.93 -15.41 -12.11
N ASP A 185 -2.98 -15.03 -11.25
CA ASP A 185 -2.01 -15.93 -10.63
C ASP A 185 -1.83 -15.53 -9.15
N THR A 186 -1.40 -16.50 -8.33
CA THR A 186 -1.12 -16.30 -6.91
C THR A 186 0.36 -16.07 -6.68
N GLU A 187 0.72 -15.01 -5.96
CA GLU A 187 2.06 -14.85 -5.44
C GLU A 187 2.20 -15.59 -4.09
N ASP A 188 3.41 -16.03 -3.76
CA ASP A 188 3.68 -16.75 -2.51
C ASP A 188 3.47 -15.88 -1.26
N GLU A 189 3.35 -14.56 -1.42
CA GLU A 189 3.18 -13.56 -0.36
C GLU A 189 1.71 -13.30 0.03
N GLY A 190 0.77 -14.07 -0.51
CA GLY A 190 -0.63 -14.02 -0.12
C GLY A 190 -1.47 -13.00 -0.87
N VAL A 191 -0.97 -12.43 -1.96
CA VAL A 191 -1.73 -11.52 -2.84
C VAL A 191 -1.80 -12.09 -4.25
N TYR A 192 -2.81 -11.68 -5.01
CA TYR A 192 -2.87 -11.98 -6.44
C TYR A 192 -1.87 -11.09 -7.21
N SER A 193 -1.32 -11.62 -8.30
CA SER A 193 -0.43 -10.88 -9.20
C SER A 193 -1.16 -9.87 -10.09
N GLY A 194 -2.48 -10.04 -10.23
CA GLY A 194 -3.34 -9.22 -11.07
C GLY A 194 -3.93 -8.02 -10.33
N VAL A 195 -4.33 -7.02 -11.12
CA VAL A 195 -5.08 -5.85 -10.63
C VAL A 195 -6.55 -6.20 -10.50
N TYR A 196 -7.15 -5.85 -9.37
CA TYR A 196 -8.60 -5.82 -9.23
C TYR A 196 -9.12 -4.44 -9.66
N GLU A 197 -9.77 -4.39 -10.82
CA GLU A 197 -10.31 -3.16 -11.39
C GLU A 197 -11.68 -2.84 -10.79
N LEU A 198 -11.85 -1.61 -10.32
CA LEU A 198 -13.13 -1.02 -9.96
C LEU A 198 -13.45 0.09 -10.97
N ASP A 199 -14.71 0.53 -11.00
CA ASP A 199 -15.18 1.51 -12.00
C ASP A 199 -14.39 2.84 -11.99
N SER A 200 -13.83 3.24 -10.84
CA SER A 200 -13.16 4.54 -10.65
C SER A 200 -11.85 4.49 -9.85
N THR A 201 -11.42 3.30 -9.43
CA THR A 201 -10.14 3.08 -8.74
C THR A 201 -9.68 1.63 -8.97
N THR A 202 -8.55 1.24 -8.40
CA THR A 202 -8.01 -0.12 -8.50
C THR A 202 -7.45 -0.59 -7.17
N ASP A 203 -7.46 -1.90 -6.96
CA ASP A 203 -6.67 -2.55 -5.92
C ASP A 203 -5.58 -3.40 -6.59
N LEU A 204 -4.32 -3.02 -6.36
CA LEU A 204 -3.14 -3.66 -6.96
C LEU A 204 -2.64 -4.86 -6.15
N TYR A 205 -3.19 -5.09 -4.96
CA TYR A 205 -2.67 -6.03 -3.96
C TYR A 205 -3.80 -6.88 -3.37
N ALA A 206 -4.77 -7.26 -4.19
CA ALA A 206 -5.94 -8.02 -3.78
C ALA A 206 -5.54 -9.33 -3.08
N LEU A 207 -6.20 -9.62 -1.96
CA LEU A 207 -5.84 -10.72 -1.06
C LEU A 207 -6.36 -12.07 -1.57
N ILE A 208 -5.54 -13.11 -1.44
CA ILE A 208 -5.94 -14.50 -1.73
C ILE A 208 -6.88 -15.06 -0.66
N LYS A 209 -6.69 -14.63 0.58
CA LYS A 209 -7.46 -15.07 1.75
C LYS A 209 -8.08 -13.89 2.46
N THR A 210 -9.03 -14.20 3.32
CA THR A 210 -9.66 -13.21 4.19
C THR A 210 -8.64 -12.60 5.17
N PRO A 211 -8.86 -11.35 5.62
CA PRO A 211 -7.88 -10.56 6.39
C PRO A 211 -7.30 -11.25 7.65
N GLU A 212 -8.04 -12.14 8.30
CA GLU A 212 -7.58 -12.87 9.49
C GLU A 212 -6.39 -13.80 9.24
N ASN A 213 -6.02 -14.04 7.99
CA ASN A 213 -4.86 -14.84 7.61
C ASN A 213 -3.55 -14.04 7.56
N TYR A 214 -3.62 -12.72 7.75
CA TYR A 214 -2.48 -11.80 7.66
C TYR A 214 -2.24 -11.16 9.03
N ILE A 215 -1.06 -11.43 9.62
CA ILE A 215 -0.68 -10.88 10.92
C ILE A 215 0.30 -9.74 10.69
N ILE A 216 -0.15 -8.50 10.87
CA ILE A 216 0.71 -7.32 10.76
C ILE A 216 1.62 -7.22 11.98
N THR A 217 2.92 -7.13 11.75
CA THR A 217 3.95 -6.99 12.79
C THR A 217 4.57 -5.59 12.82
N GLU A 218 4.63 -4.92 11.67
CA GLU A 218 5.17 -3.57 11.53
C GLU A 218 4.46 -2.81 10.42
N THR A 219 4.21 -1.52 10.62
CA THR A 219 3.73 -0.61 9.58
C THR A 219 4.84 0.36 9.25
N LEU A 220 5.24 0.40 7.98
CA LEU A 220 6.32 1.22 7.46
C LEU A 220 5.69 2.36 6.66
N TYR A 221 5.43 3.48 7.34
CA TYR A 221 5.05 4.72 6.67
C TYR A 221 6.29 5.34 6.01
N PRO A 222 6.16 5.92 4.80
CA PRO A 222 7.26 6.71 4.23
C PRO A 222 7.59 7.87 5.18
N GLU A 223 8.88 8.17 5.37
CA GLU A 223 9.30 9.33 6.15
C GLU A 223 8.86 10.61 5.42
N VAL A 224 8.08 11.44 6.09
CA VAL A 224 7.61 12.75 5.58
C VAL A 224 8.76 13.74 5.69
N ASP A 225 9.43 14.05 4.58
CA ASP A 225 10.41 15.16 4.57
C ASP A 225 9.65 16.50 4.46
N SER A 226 9.90 17.37 5.44
CA SER A 226 9.13 18.58 5.69
C SER A 226 9.66 19.78 4.89
N GLU A 227 8.75 20.56 4.30
CA GLU A 227 8.69 22.05 4.23
C GLU A 227 7.99 22.56 2.96
N TYR A 228 7.69 21.69 2.00
CA TYR A 228 6.63 21.87 1.00
C TYR A 228 5.78 20.61 1.03
N GLY A 229 4.46 20.75 1.23
CA GLY A 229 3.51 19.65 1.46
C GLY A 229 3.93 18.37 0.76
N ALA A 230 4.28 17.38 1.58
CA ALA A 230 4.85 16.12 1.14
C ALA A 230 4.03 15.55 -0.01
N LEU A 231 4.60 15.61 -1.21
CA LEU A 231 4.31 14.61 -2.22
C LEU A 231 4.74 13.29 -1.60
N ILE A 232 3.78 12.42 -1.29
CA ILE A 232 4.06 11.01 -1.08
C ILE A 232 4.71 10.52 -2.37
N THR A 233 6.04 10.54 -2.39
CA THR A 233 6.86 9.86 -3.38
C THR A 233 7.27 8.51 -2.82
N ASP A 234 6.29 7.71 -2.42
CA ASP A 234 6.28 6.35 -2.92
C ASP A 234 5.41 6.43 -4.18
N ILE A 235 6.11 6.58 -5.31
CA ILE A 235 5.61 6.65 -6.68
C ILE A 235 4.37 5.73 -6.86
N PHE A 236 3.35 6.22 -7.60
CA PHE A 236 2.12 5.56 -8.08
C PHE A 236 0.79 5.97 -7.42
N ALA A 237 0.39 7.25 -7.54
CA ALA A 237 -1.02 7.65 -7.52
C ALA A 237 -1.27 9.07 -8.11
N LEU A 238 -0.75 9.36 -9.30
CA LEU A 238 -1.21 10.49 -10.14
C LEU A 238 -1.02 10.02 -11.58
N THR A 239 -1.87 9.17 -12.15
CA THR A 239 -3.24 9.46 -12.61
C THR A 239 -4.06 8.17 -12.72
N SER A 240 -5.39 8.28 -12.76
CA SER A 240 -6.40 7.21 -12.91
C SER A 240 -6.39 6.47 -14.27
N ASP A 241 -5.22 6.29 -14.88
CA ASP A 241 -5.10 5.68 -16.22
C ASP A 241 -4.50 4.26 -16.13
N PRO A 242 -5.31 3.20 -16.30
CA PRO A 242 -4.87 1.81 -16.19
C PRO A 242 -3.89 1.39 -17.30
N GLU A 243 -3.74 2.17 -18.38
CA GLU A 243 -2.83 1.84 -19.49
C GLU A 243 -1.34 1.76 -19.09
N ASN A 244 -0.96 2.28 -17.92
CA ASN A 244 0.41 2.19 -17.40
C ASN A 244 0.70 0.93 -16.55
N TYR A 245 -0.29 0.07 -16.32
CA TYR A 245 -0.16 -1.11 -15.42
C TYR A 245 -0.45 -2.45 -16.10
N VAL A 246 -0.77 -2.48 -17.39
CA VAL A 246 -1.00 -3.74 -18.10
C VAL A 246 0.34 -4.41 -18.42
N ILE A 247 0.66 -5.50 -17.71
CA ILE A 247 1.69 -6.45 -18.16
C ILE A 247 1.10 -7.20 -19.37
N THR A 248 1.20 -6.61 -20.56
CA THR A 248 1.06 -7.37 -21.80
C THR A 248 2.42 -7.98 -22.14
N ASP A 249 2.64 -9.21 -21.69
CA ASP A 249 3.03 -10.32 -22.57
C ASP A 249 3.42 -11.55 -21.73
N ALA A 250 2.75 -12.66 -22.01
CA ALA A 250 3.10 -13.97 -21.47
C ALA A 250 4.55 -14.34 -21.85
N PRO A 251 5.31 -15.01 -20.96
CA PRO A 251 6.67 -15.42 -21.28
C PRO A 251 6.64 -16.44 -22.43
N VAL A 252 7.24 -16.06 -23.56
CA VAL A 252 7.53 -16.98 -24.67
C VAL A 252 8.61 -17.95 -24.20
N THR A 253 8.21 -19.17 -23.85
CA THR A 253 9.12 -20.27 -23.59
C THR A 253 9.86 -20.65 -24.89
N THR A 254 11.10 -20.19 -25.04
CA THR A 254 12.03 -20.79 -26.01
C THR A 254 12.98 -21.72 -25.26
N THR A 255 12.73 -23.02 -25.42
CA THR A 255 13.62 -24.09 -24.98
C THR A 255 14.89 -24.11 -25.83
N PRO A 256 16.11 -24.08 -25.25
CA PRO A 256 17.28 -24.62 -25.91
C PRO A 256 17.46 -26.07 -25.46
N THR A 257 17.38 -26.99 -26.40
CA THR A 257 17.82 -28.37 -26.20
C THR A 257 19.33 -28.40 -26.34
N THR A 258 20.08 -28.85 -25.32
CA THR A 258 21.24 -29.73 -25.51
C THR A 258 21.69 -30.34 -24.19
N THR A 259 21.94 -31.65 -24.25
CA THR A 259 22.35 -32.57 -23.21
C THR A 259 23.87 -32.53 -22.94
N THR A 260 24.34 -32.56 -21.69
CA THR A 260 24.96 -33.76 -21.04
C THR A 260 25.58 -33.47 -19.66
N ARG A 261 25.54 -34.52 -18.84
CA ARG A 261 25.92 -34.73 -17.42
C ARG A 261 27.34 -34.32 -16.99
N SER A 262 27.44 -33.75 -15.78
CA SER A 262 28.17 -34.27 -14.59
C SER A 262 27.93 -33.27 -13.44
N GLY A 263 27.41 -33.64 -12.26
CA GLY A 263 28.08 -34.44 -11.25
C GLY A 263 28.91 -33.54 -10.31
N GLY A 264 28.27 -32.82 -9.38
CA GLY A 264 28.99 -32.06 -8.35
C GLY A 264 28.12 -31.05 -7.60
N SER A 265 27.72 -31.41 -6.37
CA SER A 265 27.57 -30.52 -5.20
C SER A 265 27.22 -29.06 -5.48
N GLY A 266 25.96 -28.77 -5.78
CA GLY A 266 25.46 -27.41 -5.93
C GLY A 266 25.50 -26.66 -4.59
N ARG A 267 26.52 -25.83 -4.40
CA ARG A 267 26.38 -24.62 -3.60
C ARG A 267 25.50 -23.69 -4.43
N SER A 268 24.22 -23.62 -4.10
CA SER A 268 23.36 -22.53 -4.54
C SER A 268 23.93 -21.27 -3.88
N TYR A 269 24.65 -20.48 -4.68
CA TYR A 269 24.88 -19.09 -4.35
C TYR A 269 23.69 -18.34 -4.92
N ASP A 270 22.56 -18.42 -4.24
CA ASP A 270 21.54 -17.39 -4.38
C ASP A 270 22.04 -16.19 -3.56
N SER A 271 23.14 -15.57 -4.02
CA SER A 271 23.68 -14.37 -3.40
C SER A 271 22.84 -13.22 -3.92
N ASP A 272 21.79 -12.89 -3.20
CA ASP A 272 21.07 -11.65 -3.44
C ASP A 272 22.03 -10.49 -3.08
N ILE A 273 22.33 -9.63 -4.06
CA ILE A 273 23.16 -8.41 -3.86
C ILE A 273 22.70 -7.52 -2.71
N SER A 274 21.46 -7.72 -2.29
CA SER A 274 20.85 -7.02 -1.19
C SER A 274 21.36 -7.50 0.19
N ASP A 275 22.08 -8.62 0.27
CA ASP A 275 22.47 -9.27 1.54
C ASP A 275 23.42 -8.44 2.41
N GLU A 276 24.28 -7.63 1.80
CA GLU A 276 25.23 -6.75 2.50
C GLU A 276 24.68 -5.32 2.71
N ILE A 277 23.44 -5.05 2.29
CA ILE A 277 22.82 -3.73 2.39
C ILE A 277 22.08 -3.60 3.73
N ASP A 278 22.62 -2.76 4.62
CA ASP A 278 22.03 -2.48 5.94
C ASP A 278 20.68 -1.76 5.86
N SER A 279 20.48 -0.93 4.84
CA SER A 279 19.22 -0.22 4.62
C SER A 279 18.16 -1.16 4.05
N LYS A 280 17.13 -1.48 4.85
CA LYS A 280 15.99 -2.31 4.43
C LYS A 280 15.27 -1.77 3.19
N VAL A 281 15.25 -0.46 2.98
CA VAL A 281 14.60 0.17 1.81
C VAL A 281 15.42 -0.10 0.55
N ILE A 282 16.72 0.19 0.61
CA ILE A 282 17.65 -0.05 -0.50
C ILE A 282 17.74 -1.55 -0.77
N LYS A 283 17.75 -2.39 0.27
CA LYS A 283 17.74 -3.85 0.16
C LYS A 283 16.57 -4.34 -0.69
N ASN A 284 15.36 -3.87 -0.41
CA ASN A 284 14.15 -4.28 -1.16
C ASN A 284 14.10 -3.74 -2.60
N PHE A 285 14.59 -2.51 -2.81
CA PHE A 285 14.72 -1.97 -4.15
C PHE A 285 15.70 -2.81 -4.98
N VAL A 286 16.86 -3.11 -4.40
CA VAL A 286 17.93 -3.85 -5.05
C VAL A 286 17.57 -5.34 -5.24
N SER A 287 16.83 -5.95 -4.31
CA SER A 287 16.39 -7.35 -4.44
C SER A 287 15.33 -7.55 -5.52
N SER A 288 14.48 -6.56 -5.80
CA SER A 288 13.48 -6.63 -6.87
C SER A 288 14.02 -6.17 -8.24
N ALA A 289 15.21 -5.55 -8.27
CA ALA A 289 15.72 -4.93 -9.48
C ALA A 289 16.21 -5.92 -10.53
N VAL A 290 15.95 -5.61 -11.79
CA VAL A 290 16.61 -6.28 -12.92
C VAL A 290 18.02 -5.72 -13.07
N VAL A 291 19.03 -6.59 -13.17
CA VAL A 291 20.42 -6.18 -13.40
C VAL A 291 20.69 -6.11 -14.90
N ILE A 292 21.09 -4.95 -15.41
CA ILE A 292 21.19 -4.65 -16.84
C ILE A 292 22.62 -4.25 -17.20
N PHE A 293 23.23 -4.93 -18.17
CA PHE A 293 24.57 -4.65 -18.65
C PHE A 293 24.59 -4.07 -20.07
N GLY A 294 25.61 -3.26 -20.36
CA GLY A 294 25.77 -2.60 -21.66
C GLY A 294 26.65 -3.32 -22.68
N ASN A 295 27.65 -4.09 -22.21
CA ASN A 295 28.59 -4.81 -23.07
C ASN A 295 29.11 -6.11 -22.41
N GLU A 296 29.90 -6.91 -23.13
CA GLU A 296 30.44 -8.19 -22.64
C GLU A 296 31.39 -8.08 -21.43
N ILE A 297 32.00 -6.90 -21.22
CA ILE A 297 32.87 -6.64 -20.05
C ILE A 297 31.99 -6.39 -18.82
N ASP A 298 31.00 -5.53 -18.94
CA ASP A 298 30.03 -5.18 -17.89
C ASP A 298 29.15 -6.39 -17.52
N GLN A 299 28.93 -7.31 -18.46
CA GLN A 299 28.25 -8.57 -18.20
C GLN A 299 28.91 -9.37 -17.08
N GLN A 300 30.25 -9.47 -17.08
CA GLN A 300 30.98 -10.26 -16.08
C GLN A 300 30.77 -9.69 -14.67
N TYR A 301 30.73 -8.36 -14.55
CA TYR A 301 30.42 -7.70 -13.28
C TYR A 301 28.95 -7.85 -12.92
N ALA A 302 28.03 -7.82 -13.88
CA ALA A 302 26.62 -8.07 -13.64
C ALA A 302 26.34 -9.49 -13.15
N GLU A 303 27.06 -10.50 -13.64
CA GLU A 303 26.96 -11.89 -13.18
C GLU A 303 27.44 -12.09 -11.74
N GLU A 304 28.35 -11.23 -11.26
CA GLU A 304 28.74 -11.18 -9.83
C GLU A 304 27.65 -10.58 -8.95
N LEU A 305 26.73 -9.81 -9.54
CA LEU A 305 25.62 -9.17 -8.83
C LEU A 305 24.37 -10.07 -8.81
N ARG A 306 24.06 -10.77 -9.89
CA ARG A 306 22.86 -11.63 -9.94
C ARG A 306 22.98 -12.69 -11.04
N GLU A 307 22.38 -13.86 -10.81
CA GLU A 307 22.36 -14.93 -11.82
C GLU A 307 21.52 -14.56 -13.06
N ARG A 308 20.44 -13.79 -12.86
CA ARG A 308 19.54 -13.33 -13.92
C ARG A 308 19.85 -11.87 -14.28
N ILE A 309 20.46 -11.69 -15.44
CA ILE A 309 20.86 -10.39 -15.98
C ILE A 309 20.25 -10.14 -17.36
N GLN A 310 20.18 -8.88 -17.78
CA GLN A 310 19.63 -8.46 -19.07
C GLN A 310 20.59 -7.58 -19.86
N ASN A 311 20.61 -7.75 -21.17
CA ASN A 311 21.38 -6.89 -22.08
C ASN A 311 20.55 -5.65 -22.45
N ALA A 312 21.16 -4.47 -22.38
CA ALA A 312 20.50 -3.20 -22.64
C ALA A 312 19.97 -3.03 -24.09
N GLU A 313 20.56 -3.67 -25.11
CA GLU A 313 20.28 -3.36 -26.52
C GLU A 313 18.83 -3.65 -26.98
N ASN A 314 18.11 -4.56 -26.30
CA ASN A 314 16.74 -4.95 -26.66
C ASN A 314 15.81 -5.02 -25.45
N TYR A 315 16.18 -4.33 -24.37
CA TYR A 315 15.40 -4.32 -23.15
C TYR A 315 14.67 -2.98 -23.00
N LYS A 316 13.50 -2.99 -22.35
CA LYS A 316 12.80 -1.78 -21.93
C LYS A 316 12.65 -1.87 -20.42
N ILE A 317 13.16 -0.87 -19.70
CA ILE A 317 12.97 -0.81 -18.26
C ILE A 317 11.49 -0.55 -17.98
N SER A 318 10.87 -1.42 -17.18
CA SER A 318 9.46 -1.35 -16.78
C SER A 318 9.29 -1.38 -15.25
N GLY A 319 10.39 -1.33 -14.50
CA GLY A 319 10.42 -1.43 -13.05
C GLY A 319 11.81 -1.13 -12.49
N ASN A 320 12.08 -1.55 -11.25
CA ASN A 320 13.37 -1.33 -10.59
C ASN A 320 14.51 -1.94 -11.42
N ALA A 321 15.59 -1.20 -11.59
CA ALA A 321 16.74 -1.63 -12.38
C ALA A 321 18.06 -1.22 -11.74
N VAL A 322 19.04 -2.12 -11.80
CA VAL A 322 20.45 -1.85 -11.51
C VAL A 322 21.19 -1.83 -12.85
N ILE A 323 21.72 -0.66 -13.21
CA ILE A 323 22.43 -0.47 -14.47
C ILE A 323 23.92 -0.65 -14.21
N VAL A 324 24.53 -1.61 -14.90
CA VAL A 324 25.97 -1.91 -14.81
C VAL A 324 26.68 -1.33 -16.04
N GLY A 325 27.70 -0.50 -15.77
CA GLY A 325 28.50 0.18 -16.79
C GLY A 325 28.15 1.66 -16.98
N GLY A 326 29.08 2.42 -17.56
CA GLY A 326 28.92 3.87 -17.77
C GLY A 326 28.21 4.26 -19.08
N PRO A 327 27.89 5.56 -19.28
CA PRO A 327 27.15 6.08 -20.44
C PRO A 327 27.73 5.77 -21.83
N LEU A 328 29.02 5.42 -21.91
CA LEU A 328 29.65 5.02 -23.18
C LEU A 328 29.31 3.58 -23.58
N SER A 329 29.03 2.74 -22.60
CA SER A 329 28.84 1.29 -22.78
C SER A 329 27.40 0.85 -22.54
N ASN A 330 26.66 1.51 -21.66
CA ASN A 330 25.27 1.18 -21.35
C ASN A 330 24.33 2.29 -21.83
N GLY A 331 23.37 1.93 -22.70
CA GLY A 331 22.42 2.87 -23.28
C GLY A 331 21.54 3.58 -22.24
N PHE A 332 21.16 2.87 -21.18
CA PHE A 332 20.36 3.42 -20.09
C PHE A 332 21.18 4.36 -19.20
N ALA A 333 22.44 4.02 -18.91
CA ALA A 333 23.32 4.94 -18.19
C ALA A 333 23.48 6.28 -18.93
N ARG A 334 23.45 6.26 -20.26
CA ARG A 334 23.45 7.48 -21.08
C ARG A 334 22.13 8.22 -21.05
N GLU A 335 21.02 7.49 -21.10
CA GLU A 335 19.67 8.04 -21.09
C GLU A 335 19.36 8.78 -19.78
N TYR A 336 19.71 8.18 -18.64
CA TYR A 336 19.43 8.74 -17.31
C TYR A 336 20.57 9.58 -16.73
N ASN A 337 21.60 9.87 -17.53
CA ASN A 337 22.78 10.60 -17.05
C ASN A 337 22.46 12.02 -16.54
N ASP A 338 21.35 12.60 -17.00
CA ASP A 338 20.88 13.94 -16.61
C ASP A 338 20.01 13.95 -15.34
N GLN A 339 19.72 12.78 -14.77
CA GLN A 339 18.98 12.63 -13.51
C GLN A 339 19.87 12.79 -12.27
N PHE A 340 21.19 12.83 -12.46
CA PHE A 340 22.19 12.96 -11.39
C PHE A 340 22.70 14.39 -11.28
N GLU A 341 23.06 14.83 -10.08
CA GLU A 341 23.64 16.16 -9.87
C GLU A 341 24.97 16.30 -10.63
N MET A 342 25.72 15.19 -10.72
CA MET A 342 26.93 15.09 -11.51
C MET A 342 26.82 14.03 -12.61
N PRO A 343 27.36 14.30 -13.82
CA PRO A 343 27.39 13.31 -14.88
C PRO A 343 28.12 12.02 -14.46
N ILE A 344 27.52 10.88 -14.81
CA ILE A 344 28.07 9.56 -14.53
C ILE A 344 29.46 9.44 -15.16
N SER A 345 30.44 9.14 -14.31
CA SER A 345 31.84 8.98 -14.67
C SER A 345 32.53 8.02 -13.70
N ASN A 346 33.80 7.70 -13.95
CA ASN A 346 34.58 6.88 -13.02
C ASN A 346 34.80 7.56 -11.66
N ASP A 347 34.77 8.90 -11.63
CA ASP A 347 34.93 9.68 -10.42
C ASP A 347 33.58 9.90 -9.71
N TYR A 348 32.47 9.78 -10.45
CA TYR A 348 31.09 10.01 -9.98
C TYR A 348 30.14 8.95 -10.55
N PRO A 349 30.03 7.76 -9.95
CA PRO A 349 29.27 6.64 -10.53
C PRO A 349 27.74 6.76 -10.39
N GLY A 350 27.21 7.95 -10.07
CA GLY A 350 25.79 8.22 -9.84
C GLY A 350 25.56 9.08 -8.59
N GLU A 351 26.28 10.19 -8.47
CA GLU A 351 26.14 11.20 -7.41
C GLU A 351 25.30 12.40 -7.87
#